data_AF-C7NT07-F1
#
_entry.id   AF-C7NT07-F1
#
_cell.length_a   1.000
_cell.length_b   1.000
_cell.length_c   1.000
_cell.angle_alpha   90.00
_cell.angle_beta   90.00
_cell.angle_gamma   90.00
#
_symmetry.space_group_name_H-M   'P 1'
#
loop_
_entity.id
_entity.type
_entity.pdbx_description
1 polymer ?
#
loop_
_entity_poly.entity_id
_entity_poly.type
_entity_poly.pdbx_seq_one_letter_code
_entity_poly.pdbx_strand_id
1 'polypeptide(L)'
;MLVQRLQQATSATFDDPEQFIEGIIEELLELPPEQRFEDGADVLKEHFVEEFGSLDAFDVQFPVASAILFTFLEQLLNQWAAKIARKALEVDPRHRNALLLVLAVVDVLQDVMEVIQAGIQSDDTTGEDSLPPLELNEQEKYQLGSVAIASYARLYREIKRDQNGKRLSRDALATDVLYGESGLTEVLHPNVEYPAIEELSSEERARLAIRRGALRVYKESDISVGRGAELARMTQEQFVNLLEQNDVRPNYGPDTVEELHSGPDLMNE
;
A
#
# COMPACT_ATOMS: atom_id res chain seq x y z
N MET A 1 18.59 0.44 16.61
CA MET A 1 18.67 -0.88 17.28
C MET A 1 17.89 -1.97 16.54
N LEU A 2 16.65 -1.73 16.09
CA LEU A 2 15.84 -2.76 15.42
C LEU A 2 16.37 -3.19 14.03
N VAL A 3 16.70 -2.22 13.17
CA VAL A 3 17.30 -2.47 11.84
C VAL A 3 18.62 -3.24 11.97
N GLN A 4 19.42 -2.93 12.98
CA GLN A 4 20.65 -3.67 13.28
C GLN A 4 20.39 -5.10 13.74
N ARG A 5 19.31 -5.38 14.48
CA ARG A 5 18.95 -6.75 14.88
C ARG A 5 18.42 -7.56 13.71
N LEU A 6 17.58 -6.97 12.85
CA LEU A 6 17.11 -7.58 11.61
C LEU A 6 18.28 -7.87 10.65
N GLN A 7 19.19 -6.92 10.47
CA GLN A 7 20.41 -7.09 9.68
C GLN A 7 21.35 -8.13 10.28
N GLN A 8 21.60 -8.10 11.60
CA GLN A 8 22.43 -9.11 12.27
C GLN A 8 21.85 -10.51 12.12
N ALA A 9 20.54 -10.65 12.32
CA ALA A 9 19.88 -11.94 12.20
C ALA A 9 19.95 -12.46 10.76
N THR A 10 19.67 -11.63 9.74
CA THR A 10 19.74 -12.05 8.33
C THR A 10 21.17 -12.36 7.90
N SER A 11 22.16 -11.54 8.30
CA SER A 11 23.57 -11.77 7.99
C SER A 11 24.23 -12.97 8.69
N ALA A 12 23.61 -13.48 9.76
CA ALA A 12 24.11 -14.64 10.49
C ALA A 12 23.67 -15.98 9.87
N THR A 13 22.63 -15.94 9.04
CA THR A 13 22.00 -17.13 8.45
C THR A 13 22.10 -17.17 6.93
N PHE A 14 22.12 -16.01 6.27
CA PHE A 14 22.28 -15.89 4.82
C PHE A 14 23.67 -15.40 4.45
N ASP A 15 24.29 -16.09 3.50
CA ASP A 15 25.51 -15.60 2.84
C ASP A 15 25.20 -14.37 1.96
N ASP A 16 24.00 -14.31 1.36
CA ASP A 16 23.48 -13.15 0.60
C ASP A 16 21.94 -13.01 0.75
N PRO A 17 21.45 -12.29 1.78
CA PRO A 17 20.01 -12.10 2.01
C PRO A 17 19.33 -11.25 0.92
N GLU A 18 20.09 -10.42 0.21
CA GLU A 18 19.54 -9.60 -0.88
C GLU A 18 19.23 -10.50 -2.08
N GLN A 19 20.14 -11.41 -2.44
CA GLN A 19 19.92 -12.37 -3.52
C GLN A 19 18.75 -13.32 -3.23
N PHE A 20 18.59 -13.77 -1.97
CA PHE A 20 17.46 -14.61 -1.57
C PHE A 20 16.11 -13.91 -1.80
N ILE A 21 15.97 -12.69 -1.28
CA ILE A 21 14.74 -11.90 -1.44
C ILE A 21 14.51 -11.51 -2.91
N GLU A 22 15.57 -11.18 -3.65
CA GLU A 22 15.45 -10.91 -5.09
C GLU A 22 14.89 -12.12 -5.82
N GLY A 23 15.39 -13.33 -5.56
CA GLY A 23 14.90 -14.58 -6.16
C GLY A 23 13.40 -14.79 -5.97
N ILE A 24 12.91 -14.67 -4.73
CA ILE A 24 11.47 -14.79 -4.41
C ILE A 24 10.66 -13.75 -5.18
N ILE A 25 11.13 -12.50 -5.23
CA ILE A 25 10.43 -11.41 -5.92
C ILE A 25 10.42 -11.63 -7.43
N GLU A 26 11.47 -12.23 -8.01
CA GLU A 26 11.48 -12.55 -9.44
C GLU A 26 10.40 -13.58 -9.76
N GLU A 27 10.37 -14.69 -9.03
CA GLU A 27 9.41 -15.77 -9.21
C GLU A 27 7.96 -15.30 -9.01
N LEU A 28 7.70 -14.55 -7.94
CA LEU A 28 6.37 -13.99 -7.66
C LEU A 28 5.87 -13.08 -8.79
N LEU A 29 6.77 -12.32 -9.42
CA LEU A 29 6.41 -11.41 -10.51
C LEU A 29 6.33 -12.10 -11.88
N GLU A 30 6.81 -13.34 -12.00
CA GLU A 30 6.62 -14.19 -13.19
C GLU A 30 5.21 -14.79 -13.24
N LEU A 31 4.58 -15.02 -12.09
CA LEU A 31 3.18 -15.44 -12.01
C LEU A 31 2.23 -14.41 -12.65
N PRO A 32 1.11 -14.84 -13.26
CA PRO A 32 0.03 -13.94 -13.63
C PRO A 32 -0.42 -13.04 -12.46
N PRO A 33 -0.87 -11.80 -12.73
CA PRO A 33 -1.37 -10.90 -11.68
C PRO A 33 -2.48 -11.49 -10.81
N GLU A 34 -3.47 -12.17 -11.38
CA GLU A 34 -4.51 -12.87 -10.61
C GLU A 34 -3.89 -13.86 -9.61
N GLN A 35 -3.10 -14.81 -10.13
CA GLN A 35 -2.48 -15.87 -9.34
C GLN A 35 -1.54 -15.36 -8.25
N ARG A 36 -0.74 -14.33 -8.50
CA ARG A 36 0.19 -13.83 -7.46
C ARG A 36 -0.54 -13.16 -6.29
N PHE A 37 -1.73 -12.59 -6.53
CA PHE A 37 -2.51 -11.92 -5.49
C PHE A 37 -3.38 -12.89 -4.70
N GLU A 38 -3.67 -14.07 -5.26
CA GLU A 38 -4.33 -15.19 -4.56
C GLU A 38 -3.31 -16.08 -3.84
N ASP A 39 -2.27 -16.52 -4.55
CA ASP A 39 -1.36 -17.60 -4.13
C ASP A 39 0.06 -17.11 -3.77
N GLY A 40 0.29 -15.80 -3.76
CA GLY A 40 1.63 -15.25 -3.55
C GLY A 40 2.28 -15.64 -2.21
N ALA A 41 1.48 -15.92 -1.19
CA ALA A 41 1.97 -16.41 0.09
C ALA A 41 2.57 -17.82 0.01
N ASP A 42 2.12 -18.67 -0.91
CA ASP A 42 2.68 -20.01 -1.09
C ASP A 42 4.10 -19.94 -1.67
N VAL A 43 4.38 -19.05 -2.63
CA VAL A 43 5.74 -18.85 -3.17
C VAL A 43 6.71 -18.47 -2.05
N LEU A 44 6.31 -17.53 -1.19
CA LEU A 44 7.12 -17.16 -0.02
C LEU A 44 7.34 -18.37 0.89
N LYS A 45 6.25 -19.06 1.25
CA LYS A 45 6.30 -20.20 2.15
C LYS A 45 7.19 -21.33 1.63
N GLU A 46 7.14 -21.65 0.34
CA GLU A 46 7.98 -22.67 -0.27
C GLU A 46 9.47 -22.35 -0.10
N HIS A 47 9.90 -21.14 -0.47
CA HIS A 47 11.30 -20.72 -0.30
C HIS A 47 11.77 -20.73 1.14
N PHE A 48 10.92 -20.29 2.09
CA PHE A 48 11.27 -20.35 3.50
C PHE A 48 11.34 -21.79 4.03
N VAL A 49 10.46 -22.69 3.58
CA VAL A 49 10.52 -24.11 3.96
C VAL A 49 11.75 -24.79 3.34
N GLU A 50 12.13 -24.44 2.11
CA GLU A 50 13.33 -24.97 1.48
C GLU A 50 14.61 -24.53 2.20
N GLU A 51 14.70 -23.25 2.58
CA GLU A 51 15.89 -22.69 3.23
C GLU A 51 16.00 -23.10 4.72
N PHE A 52 14.88 -23.07 5.46
CA PHE A 52 14.87 -23.26 6.92
C PHE A 52 14.32 -24.61 7.38
N GLY A 53 13.80 -25.42 6.46
CA GLY A 53 13.12 -26.70 6.74
C GLY A 53 11.68 -26.56 7.24
N SER A 54 11.36 -25.48 7.97
CA SER A 54 9.98 -25.14 8.35
C SER A 54 9.83 -23.66 8.74
N LEU A 55 8.59 -23.15 8.72
CA LEU A 55 8.26 -21.81 9.24
C LEU A 55 8.51 -21.71 10.75
N ASP A 56 8.23 -22.77 11.52
CA ASP A 56 8.52 -22.81 12.96
C ASP A 56 10.02 -22.65 13.25
N ALA A 57 10.88 -23.26 12.42
CA ALA A 57 12.33 -23.13 12.55
C ALA A 57 12.80 -21.70 12.26
N PHE A 58 12.19 -21.05 11.27
CA PHE A 58 12.40 -19.63 10.99
C PHE A 58 12.00 -18.75 12.18
N ASP A 59 10.80 -18.92 12.73
CA ASP A 59 10.32 -18.12 13.87
C ASP A 59 11.20 -18.27 15.12
N VAL A 60 11.71 -19.49 15.37
CA VAL A 60 12.65 -19.75 16.47
C VAL A 60 13.99 -19.05 16.25
N GLN A 61 14.48 -19.01 15.01
CA GLN A 61 15.75 -18.39 14.66
C GLN A 61 15.65 -16.86 14.57
N PHE A 62 14.46 -16.34 14.24
CA PHE A 62 14.15 -14.93 14.07
C PHE A 62 12.93 -14.51 14.89
N PRO A 63 13.01 -14.52 16.24
CA PRO A 63 11.91 -14.10 17.11
C PRO A 63 11.82 -12.57 17.14
N VAL A 64 11.49 -11.97 16.01
CA VAL A 64 11.05 -10.58 15.95
C VAL A 64 9.56 -10.60 16.26
N ALA A 65 9.15 -9.98 17.36
CA ALA A 65 7.72 -9.86 17.66
C ALA A 65 7.04 -9.18 16.46
N SER A 66 6.10 -9.87 15.82
CA SER A 66 5.46 -9.44 14.57
C SER A 66 4.93 -8.01 14.67
N ALA A 67 4.38 -7.64 15.83
CA ALA A 67 3.95 -6.27 16.15
C ALA A 67 5.05 -5.21 15.93
N ILE A 68 6.29 -5.51 16.31
CA ILE A 68 7.42 -4.58 16.15
C ILE A 68 7.81 -4.44 14.68
N LEU A 69 7.75 -5.54 13.91
CA LEU A 69 8.01 -5.51 12.47
C LEU A 69 6.93 -4.71 11.73
N PHE A 70 5.66 -4.92 12.08
CA PHE A 70 4.53 -4.15 11.54
C PHE A 70 4.67 -2.66 11.81
N THR A 71 4.90 -2.25 13.07
CA THR A 71 5.09 -0.84 13.41
C THR A 71 6.27 -0.21 12.65
N PHE A 72 7.36 -0.96 12.46
CA PHE A 72 8.50 -0.47 11.69
C PHE A 72 8.17 -0.28 10.21
N LEU A 73 7.53 -1.27 9.58
CA LEU A 73 7.12 -1.21 8.18
C LEU A 73 6.10 -0.10 7.94
N GLU A 74 5.12 0.04 8.83
CA GLU A 74 4.12 1.11 8.81
C GLU A 74 4.78 2.49 8.87
N GLN A 75 5.72 2.71 9.78
CA GLN A 75 6.47 3.98 9.88
C GLN A 75 7.25 4.28 8.59
N LEU A 76 7.90 3.27 8.01
CA LEU A 76 8.66 3.40 6.77
C LEU A 76 7.74 3.76 5.60
N LEU A 77 6.61 3.05 5.47
CA LEU A 77 5.63 3.29 4.41
C LEU A 77 4.97 4.66 4.57
N ASN A 78 4.63 5.10 5.78
CA ASN A 78 4.10 6.44 6.05
C ASN A 78 5.09 7.55 5.65
N GLN A 79 6.37 7.39 5.99
CA GLN A 79 7.41 8.35 5.57
C GLN A 79 7.56 8.41 4.05
N TRP A 80 7.47 7.26 3.38
CA TRP A 80 7.56 7.18 1.92
C TRP A 80 6.34 7.78 1.25
N ALA A 81 5.13 7.43 1.72
CA ALA A 81 3.86 7.96 1.26
C ALA A 81 3.85 9.49 1.28
N ALA A 82 4.13 10.09 2.43
CA ALA A 82 4.16 11.55 2.59
C ALA A 82 5.20 12.23 1.67
N LYS A 83 6.37 11.61 1.48
CA LYS A 83 7.41 12.13 0.57
C LYS A 83 6.99 12.04 -0.89
N ILE A 84 6.39 10.93 -1.29
CA ILE A 84 5.89 10.69 -2.65
C ILE A 84 4.72 11.64 -2.94
N ALA A 85 3.78 11.77 -2.01
CA ALA A 85 2.62 12.65 -2.10
C ALA A 85 3.04 14.12 -2.30
N ARG A 86 3.97 14.61 -1.47
CA ARG A 86 4.54 15.96 -1.64
C ARG A 86 5.19 16.12 -3.01
N LYS A 87 6.03 15.17 -3.42
CA LYS A 87 6.70 15.23 -4.72
C LYS A 87 5.70 15.21 -5.89
N ALA A 88 4.61 14.47 -5.78
CA ALA A 88 3.56 14.42 -6.80
C ALA A 88 2.90 15.79 -7.05
N LEU A 89 2.85 16.65 -6.03
CA LEU A 89 2.33 18.02 -6.15
C LEU A 89 3.27 18.96 -6.92
N GLU A 90 4.58 18.73 -6.87
CA GLU A 90 5.61 19.65 -7.38
C GLU A 90 6.04 19.34 -8.82
N VAL A 91 5.87 18.10 -9.27
CA VAL A 91 6.38 17.65 -10.58
C VAL A 91 5.37 17.83 -11.72
N ASP A 92 5.89 17.76 -12.95
CA ASP A 92 5.08 17.79 -14.16
C ASP A 92 4.12 16.59 -14.27
N PRO A 93 3.05 16.68 -15.07
CA PRO A 93 2.02 15.64 -15.14
C PRO A 93 2.52 14.24 -15.50
N ARG A 94 3.59 14.11 -16.29
CA ARG A 94 4.09 12.78 -16.67
C ARG A 94 4.76 12.10 -15.48
N HIS A 95 5.61 12.79 -14.74
CA HIS A 95 6.24 12.23 -13.55
C HIS A 95 5.24 12.07 -12.41
N ARG A 96 4.28 13.00 -12.28
CA ARG A 96 3.19 12.94 -11.31
C ARG A 96 2.42 11.63 -11.41
N ASN A 97 1.94 11.25 -12.59
CA ASN A 97 1.16 10.03 -12.75
C ASN A 97 1.92 8.77 -12.33
N ALA A 98 3.23 8.73 -12.55
CA ALA A 98 4.04 7.60 -12.11
C ALA A 98 4.18 7.56 -10.58
N LEU A 99 4.34 8.72 -9.93
CA LEU A 99 4.34 8.82 -8.48
C LEU A 99 2.99 8.44 -7.86
N LEU A 100 1.87 8.83 -8.49
CA LEU A 100 0.52 8.45 -8.04
C LEU A 100 0.30 6.94 -8.13
N LEU A 101 0.80 6.28 -9.17
CA LEU A 101 0.74 4.82 -9.27
C LEU A 101 1.55 4.11 -8.17
N VAL A 102 2.76 4.59 -7.89
CA VAL A 102 3.57 4.06 -6.78
C VAL A 102 2.88 4.30 -5.44
N LEU A 103 2.30 5.49 -5.25
CA LEU A 103 1.56 5.82 -4.04
C LEU A 103 0.32 4.94 -3.86
N ALA A 104 -0.36 4.58 -4.95
CA ALA A 104 -1.49 3.66 -4.89
C ALA A 104 -1.09 2.25 -4.42
N VAL A 105 0.09 1.74 -4.84
CA VAL A 105 0.63 0.47 -4.31
C VAL A 105 0.93 0.58 -2.82
N VAL A 106 1.55 1.69 -2.40
CA VAL A 106 1.84 1.94 -0.98
C VAL A 106 0.54 2.00 -0.17
N ASP A 107 -0.50 2.65 -0.70
CA ASP A 107 -1.80 2.77 -0.05
C ASP A 107 -2.50 1.40 0.09
N VAL A 108 -2.47 0.53 -0.93
CA VAL A 108 -2.96 -0.86 -0.81
C VAL A 108 -2.20 -1.64 0.27
N LEU A 109 -0.86 -1.53 0.30
CA LEU A 109 -0.04 -2.17 1.32
C LEU A 109 -0.41 -1.71 2.73
N GLN A 110 -0.65 -0.42 2.91
CA GLN A 110 -1.02 0.15 4.20
C GLN A 110 -2.39 -0.35 4.66
N ASP A 111 -3.40 -0.29 3.79
CA ASP A 111 -4.75 -0.77 4.12
C ASP A 111 -4.72 -2.26 4.53
N VAL A 112 -3.98 -3.10 3.80
CA VAL A 112 -3.85 -4.54 4.12
C VAL A 112 -3.18 -4.75 5.48
N MET A 113 -2.11 -4.02 5.78
CA MET A 113 -1.44 -4.12 7.08
C MET A 113 -2.33 -3.64 8.22
N GLU A 114 -3.07 -2.55 8.03
CA GLU A 114 -4.03 -2.04 9.02
C GLU A 114 -5.10 -3.08 9.35
N VAL A 115 -5.63 -3.76 8.32
CA VAL A 115 -6.61 -4.85 8.47
C VAL A 115 -6.02 -6.05 9.21
N ILE A 116 -4.83 -6.52 8.82
CA ILE A 116 -4.14 -7.64 9.49
C ILE A 116 -3.88 -7.28 10.97
N GLN A 117 -3.41 -6.07 11.23
CA GLN A 117 -3.11 -5.62 12.58
C GLN A 117 -4.37 -5.50 13.44
N ALA A 118 -5.46 -4.97 12.89
CA ALA A 118 -6.75 -4.91 13.55
C ALA A 118 -7.25 -6.29 13.93
N GLY A 119 -7.07 -7.29 13.05
CA GLY A 119 -7.42 -8.69 13.33
C GLY A 119 -6.54 -9.37 14.39
N ILE A 120 -5.25 -9.04 14.45
CA ILE A 120 -4.32 -9.57 15.48
C ILE A 120 -4.60 -8.95 16.86
N GLN A 121 -4.80 -7.63 16.94
CA GLN A 121 -5.05 -6.94 18.22
C GLN A 121 -6.42 -7.30 18.82
N SER A 122 -7.35 -7.65 17.95
CA SER A 122 -8.69 -8.18 18.23
C SER A 122 -8.69 -9.39 19.18
N ASP A 123 -7.70 -10.27 19.05
CA ASP A 123 -7.56 -11.48 19.88
C ASP A 123 -7.12 -11.17 21.34
N ASP A 124 -6.58 -9.97 21.59
CA ASP A 124 -5.97 -9.60 22.88
C ASP A 124 -6.82 -8.62 23.73
N THR A 125 -7.86 -7.98 23.17
CA THR A 125 -8.62 -6.93 23.87
C THR A 125 -10.07 -7.31 24.20
N THR A 126 -10.30 -7.79 25.42
CA THR A 126 -11.62 -8.00 26.04
C THR A 126 -12.19 -6.71 26.70
N GLY A 127 -12.19 -5.58 25.99
CA GLY A 127 -12.66 -4.29 26.51
C GLY A 127 -14.05 -3.89 26.00
N GLU A 128 -15.01 -3.68 26.91
CA GLU A 128 -16.46 -3.44 26.68
C GLU A 128 -16.86 -2.22 25.82
N ASP A 129 -15.93 -1.36 25.37
CA ASP A 129 -16.23 -0.13 24.62
C ASP A 129 -15.60 -0.05 23.20
N SER A 130 -15.11 -1.18 22.68
CA SER A 130 -14.49 -1.23 21.35
C SER A 130 -15.50 -1.72 20.31
N LEU A 131 -15.44 -1.19 19.08
CA LEU A 131 -16.10 -1.81 17.91
C LEU A 131 -15.82 -3.32 17.90
N PRO A 132 -16.74 -4.17 17.41
CA PRO A 132 -16.49 -5.60 17.37
C PRO A 132 -15.16 -5.86 16.67
N PRO A 133 -14.27 -6.68 17.25
CA PRO A 133 -13.00 -7.03 16.66
C PRO A 133 -13.21 -7.56 15.24
N LEU A 134 -12.34 -7.17 14.31
CA LEU A 134 -12.35 -7.74 12.97
C LEU A 134 -11.80 -9.17 13.04
N GLU A 135 -12.68 -10.14 13.23
CA GLU A 135 -12.32 -11.55 13.28
C GLU A 135 -12.05 -12.08 11.85
N LEU A 136 -10.77 -12.21 11.50
CA LEU A 136 -10.34 -12.79 10.22
C LEU A 136 -10.15 -14.30 10.36
N ASN A 137 -10.73 -15.09 9.45
CA ASN A 137 -10.45 -16.52 9.36
C ASN A 137 -9.09 -16.78 8.66
N GLU A 138 -8.60 -18.03 8.72
CA GLU A 138 -7.29 -18.39 8.17
C GLU A 138 -7.18 -18.17 6.65
N GLN A 139 -8.27 -18.35 5.91
CA GLN A 139 -8.30 -18.10 4.46
C GLN A 139 -8.21 -16.60 4.16
N GLU A 140 -8.90 -15.76 4.93
CA GLU A 140 -8.83 -14.29 4.79
C GLU A 140 -7.44 -13.76 5.16
N LYS A 141 -6.83 -14.28 6.24
CA LYS A 141 -5.44 -13.97 6.60
C LYS A 141 -4.46 -14.36 5.49
N TYR A 142 -4.66 -15.54 4.89
CA TYR A 142 -3.85 -16.02 3.77
C TYR A 142 -3.98 -15.08 2.56
N GLN A 143 -5.21 -14.75 2.16
CA GLN A 143 -5.48 -13.84 1.03
C GLN A 143 -4.84 -12.46 1.25
N LEU A 144 -5.02 -11.86 2.43
CA LEU A 144 -4.38 -10.58 2.77
C LEU A 144 -2.86 -10.68 2.78
N GLY A 145 -2.31 -11.82 3.22
CA GLY A 145 -0.87 -12.12 3.12
C GLY A 145 -0.38 -12.12 1.67
N SER A 146 -1.07 -12.82 0.77
CA SER A 146 -0.77 -12.83 -0.66
C SER A 146 -0.83 -11.43 -1.28
N VAL A 147 -1.86 -10.64 -0.96
CA VAL A 147 -1.98 -9.25 -1.41
C VAL A 147 -0.79 -8.40 -0.94
N ALA A 148 -0.41 -8.51 0.33
CA ALA A 148 0.72 -7.77 0.88
C ALA A 148 2.04 -8.13 0.19
N ILE A 149 2.30 -9.43 0.00
CA ILE A 149 3.53 -9.94 -0.63
C ILE A 149 3.61 -9.50 -2.10
N ALA A 150 2.52 -9.64 -2.86
CA ALA A 150 2.44 -9.23 -4.26
C ALA A 150 2.65 -7.72 -4.43
N SER A 151 1.99 -6.91 -3.61
CA SER A 151 2.13 -5.46 -3.64
C SER A 151 3.54 -5.01 -3.26
N TYR A 152 4.15 -5.66 -2.27
CA TYR A 152 5.53 -5.39 -1.86
C TYR A 152 6.53 -5.75 -2.97
N ALA A 153 6.39 -6.92 -3.59
CA ALA A 153 7.25 -7.36 -4.68
C ALA A 153 7.21 -6.39 -5.87
N ARG A 154 6.01 -5.90 -6.23
CA ARG A 154 5.86 -4.85 -7.24
C ARG A 154 6.61 -3.58 -6.83
N LEU A 155 6.39 -3.08 -5.62
CA LEU A 155 7.04 -1.86 -5.13
C LEU A 155 8.57 -2.00 -5.14
N TYR A 156 9.10 -3.12 -4.64
CA TYR A 156 10.52 -3.42 -4.62
C TYR A 156 11.12 -3.42 -6.04
N ARG A 157 10.47 -4.11 -6.98
CA ARG A 157 10.93 -4.15 -8.38
C ARG A 157 10.99 -2.76 -9.00
N GLU A 158 9.98 -1.93 -8.75
CA GLU A 158 9.94 -0.57 -9.29
C GLU A 158 10.99 0.35 -8.67
N ILE A 159 11.30 0.20 -7.38
CA ILE A 159 12.41 0.90 -6.72
C ILE A 159 13.75 0.50 -7.35
N LYS A 160 13.99 -0.80 -7.53
CA LYS A 160 15.22 -1.30 -8.18
C LYS A 160 15.33 -0.83 -9.62
N ARG A 161 14.22 -0.73 -10.36
CA ARG A 161 14.21 -0.17 -11.71
C ARG A 161 14.62 1.30 -11.70
N ASP A 162 14.03 2.12 -10.83
CA ASP A 162 14.35 3.55 -10.70
C ASP A 162 15.83 3.77 -10.31
N GLN A 163 16.34 3.02 -9.32
CA GLN A 163 17.75 3.04 -8.92
C GLN A 163 18.70 2.71 -10.08
N ASN A 164 18.29 1.81 -10.98
CA ASN A 164 19.04 1.44 -12.18
C ASN A 164 18.76 2.37 -13.38
N GLY A 165 18.12 3.52 -13.17
CA GLY A 165 17.80 4.50 -14.22
C GLY A 165 16.76 4.02 -15.23
N LYS A 166 16.04 2.94 -14.93
CA LYS A 166 14.98 2.38 -15.79
C LYS A 166 13.65 3.06 -15.46
N ARG A 167 12.81 3.21 -16.48
CA ARG A 167 11.45 3.74 -16.30
C ARG A 167 10.56 2.75 -15.56
N LEU A 168 9.69 3.30 -14.71
CA LEU A 168 8.65 2.58 -14.00
C LEU A 168 7.68 1.90 -14.97
N SER A 169 7.26 0.68 -14.64
CA SER A 169 6.28 -0.08 -15.42
C SER A 169 4.86 0.34 -15.06
N ARG A 170 4.32 1.35 -15.75
CA ARG A 170 3.01 1.92 -15.42
C ARG A 170 1.85 0.93 -15.54
N ASP A 171 1.85 0.10 -16.58
CA ASP A 171 0.77 -0.86 -16.81
C ASP A 171 0.81 -1.98 -15.76
N ALA A 172 2.01 -2.47 -15.42
CA ALA A 172 2.17 -3.48 -14.38
C ALA A 172 1.83 -2.93 -12.99
N LEU A 173 2.25 -1.70 -12.67
CA LEU A 173 1.84 -1.00 -11.45
C LEU A 173 0.33 -0.86 -11.35
N ALA A 174 -0.31 -0.35 -12.41
CA ALA A 174 -1.75 -0.14 -12.41
C ALA A 174 -2.53 -1.44 -12.28
N THR A 175 -2.07 -2.50 -12.95
CA THR A 175 -2.69 -3.83 -12.88
C THR A 175 -2.59 -4.38 -11.46
N ASP A 176 -1.39 -4.39 -10.88
CA ASP A 176 -1.17 -4.94 -9.54
C ASP A 176 -1.89 -4.11 -8.45
N VAL A 177 -2.05 -2.79 -8.61
CA VAL A 177 -2.90 -1.97 -7.71
C VAL A 177 -4.34 -2.49 -7.69
N LEU A 178 -4.92 -2.79 -8.87
CA LEU A 178 -6.31 -3.22 -8.94
C LEU A 178 -6.52 -4.62 -8.39
N TYR A 179 -5.61 -5.56 -8.63
CA TYR A 179 -5.71 -6.88 -8.00
C TYR A 179 -5.54 -6.79 -6.49
N GLY A 180 -4.64 -5.92 -6.01
CA GLY A 180 -4.50 -5.70 -4.57
C GLY A 180 -5.74 -5.08 -3.94
N GLU A 181 -6.38 -4.14 -4.62
CA GLU A 181 -7.66 -3.56 -4.19
C GLU A 181 -8.82 -4.57 -4.28
N SER A 182 -8.85 -5.42 -5.31
CA SER A 182 -9.85 -6.51 -5.43
C SER A 182 -9.73 -7.48 -4.27
N GLY A 183 -8.53 -8.00 -4.01
CA GLY A 183 -8.30 -8.95 -2.91
C GLY A 183 -8.62 -8.36 -1.54
N LEU A 184 -8.33 -7.07 -1.33
CA LEU A 184 -8.74 -6.35 -0.11
C LEU A 184 -10.28 -6.20 -0.02
N THR A 185 -10.93 -5.85 -1.13
CA THR A 185 -12.38 -5.66 -1.21
C THR A 185 -13.12 -6.97 -0.99
N GLU A 186 -12.63 -8.09 -1.53
CA GLU A 186 -13.23 -9.41 -1.33
C GLU A 186 -13.26 -9.82 0.14
N VAL A 187 -12.23 -9.44 0.92
CA VAL A 187 -12.16 -9.72 2.35
C VAL A 187 -13.05 -8.76 3.16
N LEU A 188 -12.96 -7.46 2.93
CA LEU A 188 -13.69 -6.47 3.75
C LEU A 188 -15.15 -6.29 3.34
N HIS A 189 -15.45 -6.51 2.06
CA HIS A 189 -16.72 -6.22 1.41
C HIS A 189 -17.10 -7.32 0.41
N PRO A 190 -17.30 -8.58 0.85
CA PRO A 190 -17.52 -9.73 -0.03
C PRO A 190 -18.78 -9.64 -0.92
N ASN A 191 -19.66 -8.68 -0.66
CA ASN A 191 -20.88 -8.44 -1.45
C ASN A 191 -20.72 -7.30 -2.48
N VAL A 192 -19.56 -6.64 -2.52
CA VAL A 192 -19.26 -5.58 -3.48
C VAL A 192 -18.60 -6.20 -4.70
N GLU A 193 -19.25 -6.05 -5.85
CA GLU A 193 -18.69 -6.50 -7.13
C GLU A 193 -17.55 -5.57 -7.55
N TYR A 194 -16.37 -6.14 -7.74
CA TYR A 194 -15.21 -5.44 -8.27
C TYR A 194 -15.15 -5.62 -9.81
N PRO A 195 -14.73 -4.60 -10.59
CA PRO A 195 -14.66 -4.73 -12.04
C PRO A 195 -13.70 -5.84 -12.49
N ALA A 196 -14.08 -6.60 -13.52
CA ALA A 196 -13.22 -7.60 -14.15
C ALA A 196 -11.98 -6.92 -14.76
N ILE A 197 -10.82 -7.07 -14.10
CA ILE A 197 -9.60 -6.29 -14.37
C ILE A 197 -9.04 -6.58 -15.77
N GLU A 198 -9.23 -7.80 -16.26
CA GLU A 198 -8.81 -8.31 -17.57
C GLU A 198 -9.61 -7.69 -18.72
N GLU A 199 -10.84 -7.25 -18.44
CA GLU A 199 -11.71 -6.58 -19.41
C GLU A 199 -11.37 -5.08 -19.56
N LEU A 200 -10.61 -4.52 -18.60
CA LEU A 200 -10.20 -3.13 -18.62
C LEU A 200 -8.98 -2.92 -19.53
N SER A 201 -9.03 -1.85 -20.33
CA SER A 201 -7.85 -1.41 -21.08
C SER A 201 -6.73 -0.94 -20.13
N SER A 202 -5.47 -0.99 -20.58
CA SER A 202 -4.32 -0.42 -19.86
C SER A 202 -4.54 1.03 -19.41
N GLU A 203 -5.23 1.84 -20.22
CA GLU A 203 -5.52 3.23 -19.87
C GLU A 203 -6.57 3.34 -18.75
N GLU A 204 -7.58 2.49 -18.76
CA GLU A 204 -8.59 2.42 -17.70
C GLU A 204 -7.98 1.97 -16.39
N ARG A 205 -7.16 0.91 -16.41
CA ARG A 205 -6.45 0.44 -15.21
C ARG A 205 -5.58 1.54 -14.61
N ALA A 206 -4.78 2.20 -15.45
CA ALA A 206 -3.96 3.32 -15.01
C ALA A 206 -4.80 4.48 -14.44
N ARG A 207 -5.96 4.77 -15.03
CA ARG A 207 -6.85 5.83 -14.54
C ARG A 207 -7.40 5.50 -13.15
N LEU A 208 -7.86 4.28 -12.92
CA LEU A 208 -8.38 3.84 -11.62
C LEU A 208 -7.28 3.87 -10.54
N ALA A 209 -6.11 3.29 -10.82
CA ALA A 209 -4.98 3.32 -9.89
C ALA A 209 -4.49 4.75 -9.60
N ILE A 210 -4.50 5.66 -10.59
CA ILE A 210 -4.17 7.08 -10.36
C ILE A 210 -5.17 7.76 -9.43
N ARG A 211 -6.46 7.43 -9.52
CA ARG A 211 -7.48 8.01 -8.61
C ARG A 211 -7.22 7.63 -7.17
N ARG A 212 -6.88 6.35 -6.94
CA ARG A 212 -6.49 5.87 -5.61
C ARG A 212 -5.26 6.61 -5.07
N GLY A 213 -4.21 6.73 -5.88
CA GLY A 213 -3.03 7.52 -5.51
C GLY A 213 -3.35 8.99 -5.24
N ALA A 214 -4.22 9.61 -6.04
CA ALA A 214 -4.65 11.01 -5.85
C ALA A 214 -5.47 11.20 -4.57
N LEU A 215 -6.34 10.24 -4.24
CA LEU A 215 -7.07 10.21 -2.97
C LEU A 215 -6.10 10.17 -1.80
N ARG A 216 -5.04 9.35 -1.87
CA ARG A 216 -4.00 9.33 -0.84
C ARG A 216 -3.30 10.68 -0.69
N VAL A 217 -2.89 11.33 -1.79
CA VAL A 217 -2.32 12.68 -1.72
C VAL A 217 -3.27 13.65 -1.04
N TYR A 218 -4.55 13.60 -1.37
CA TYR A 218 -5.58 14.47 -0.80
C TYR A 218 -5.80 14.21 0.71
N LYS A 219 -5.80 12.95 1.16
CA LYS A 219 -5.91 12.61 2.59
C LYS A 219 -4.71 13.12 3.41
N GLU A 220 -3.51 13.13 2.82
CA GLU A 220 -2.27 13.49 3.53
C GLU A 220 -1.85 14.95 3.36
N SER A 221 -2.33 15.63 2.32
CA SER A 221 -1.93 16.99 1.97
C SER A 221 -3.11 17.92 2.14
N ASP A 222 -2.94 19.03 2.83
CA ASP A 222 -3.97 20.07 2.97
C ASP A 222 -4.16 20.81 1.65
N ILE A 223 -4.81 20.15 0.69
CA ILE A 223 -5.08 20.62 -0.66
C ILE A 223 -6.57 20.71 -0.91
N SER A 224 -6.98 21.62 -1.80
CA SER A 224 -8.39 21.78 -2.15
C SER A 224 -8.91 20.61 -2.99
N VAL A 225 -10.23 20.41 -2.97
CA VAL A 225 -10.98 19.50 -3.86
C VAL A 225 -10.60 19.73 -5.32
N GLY A 226 -10.42 20.98 -5.74
CA GLY A 226 -9.99 21.32 -7.10
C GLY A 226 -8.62 20.73 -7.45
N ARG A 227 -7.67 20.80 -6.51
CA ARG A 227 -6.35 20.20 -6.70
C ARG A 227 -6.43 18.67 -6.70
N GLY A 228 -7.20 18.08 -5.79
CA GLY A 228 -7.43 16.63 -5.76
C GLY A 228 -8.04 16.10 -7.07
N ALA A 229 -9.05 16.78 -7.60
CA ALA A 229 -9.68 16.45 -8.88
C ALA A 229 -8.70 16.53 -10.07
N GLU A 230 -7.80 17.53 -10.08
CA GLU A 230 -6.74 17.63 -11.09
C GLU A 230 -5.79 16.43 -11.01
N LEU A 231 -5.35 16.03 -9.81
CA LEU A 231 -4.49 14.87 -9.60
C LEU A 231 -5.17 13.57 -10.08
N ALA A 232 -6.46 13.40 -9.73
CA ALA A 232 -7.27 12.24 -10.08
C ALA A 232 -7.71 12.21 -11.56
N ARG A 233 -7.47 13.30 -12.31
CA ARG A 233 -7.94 13.51 -13.70
C ARG A 233 -9.45 13.37 -13.83
N MET A 234 -10.16 13.98 -12.89
CA MET A 234 -11.63 13.96 -12.78
C MET A 234 -12.17 15.39 -12.73
N THR A 235 -13.48 15.54 -12.94
CA THR A 235 -14.14 16.81 -12.57
C THR A 235 -14.19 16.94 -11.05
N GLN A 236 -14.39 18.16 -10.54
CA GLN A 236 -14.55 18.39 -9.10
C GLN A 236 -15.72 17.59 -8.52
N GLU A 237 -16.86 17.60 -9.20
CA GLU A 237 -18.04 16.81 -8.81
C GLU A 237 -17.74 15.31 -8.72
N GLN A 238 -17.07 14.75 -9.74
CA GLN A 238 -16.65 13.35 -9.73
C GLN A 238 -15.69 13.04 -8.57
N PHE A 239 -14.80 13.97 -8.23
CA PHE A 239 -13.87 13.79 -7.12
C PHE A 239 -14.58 13.90 -5.76
N VAL A 240 -15.55 14.80 -5.59
CA VAL A 240 -16.37 14.86 -4.37
C VAL A 240 -17.12 13.55 -4.14
N ASN A 241 -17.72 12.98 -5.18
CA ASN A 241 -18.37 11.66 -5.08
C ASN A 241 -17.38 10.56 -4.68
N LEU A 242 -16.13 10.61 -5.19
CA LEU A 242 -15.07 9.69 -4.79
C LEU A 242 -14.69 9.87 -3.30
N LEU A 243 -14.63 11.11 -2.80
CA LEU A 243 -14.36 11.40 -1.39
C LEU A 243 -15.47 10.83 -0.50
N GLU A 244 -16.74 11.02 -0.88
CA GLU A 244 -17.90 10.48 -0.15
C GLU A 244 -17.89 8.95 -0.09
N GLN A 245 -17.56 8.28 -1.20
CA GLN A 245 -17.42 6.81 -1.25
C GLN A 245 -16.31 6.26 -0.36
N ASN A 246 -15.36 7.10 0.06
CA ASN A 246 -14.21 6.74 0.87
C ASN A 246 -14.25 7.39 2.27
N ASP A 247 -15.42 7.89 2.70
CA ASP A 247 -15.65 8.57 3.99
C ASP A 247 -14.69 9.74 4.27
N VAL A 248 -14.26 10.45 3.22
CA VAL A 248 -13.37 11.61 3.31
C VAL A 248 -14.16 12.91 3.19
N ARG A 249 -13.91 13.85 4.11
CA ARG A 249 -14.57 15.16 4.05
C ARG A 249 -13.98 16.04 2.93
N PRO A 250 -14.82 16.70 2.11
CA PRO A 250 -14.35 17.66 1.12
C PRO A 250 -13.82 18.93 1.79
N ASN A 251 -12.68 19.41 1.31
CA ASN A 251 -11.99 20.64 1.68
C ASN A 251 -11.99 21.53 0.43
N TYR A 252 -12.91 22.48 0.37
CA TYR A 252 -13.00 23.38 -0.77
C TYR A 252 -11.88 24.43 -0.80
N GLY A 253 -11.04 24.47 0.23
CA GLY A 253 -10.13 25.59 0.49
C GLY A 253 -10.89 26.81 1.02
N PRO A 254 -10.20 27.93 1.24
CA PRO A 254 -10.85 29.19 1.59
C PRO A 254 -11.77 29.66 0.44
N ASP A 255 -13.02 29.97 0.76
CA ASP A 255 -14.04 30.44 -0.18
C ASP A 255 -13.81 31.89 -0.62
N THR A 256 -12.92 32.61 0.09
CA THR A 256 -12.61 34.03 -0.16
C THR A 256 -11.12 34.35 -0.07
N VAL A 257 -10.69 35.44 -0.72
CA VAL A 257 -9.34 36.00 -0.59
C VAL A 257 -9.04 36.43 0.86
N GLU A 258 -10.07 36.82 1.62
CA GLU A 258 -9.96 37.19 3.03
C GLU A 258 -9.68 35.99 3.94
N GLU A 259 -10.28 34.82 3.66
CA GLU A 259 -9.94 33.55 4.33
C GLU A 259 -8.52 33.07 4.01
N LEU A 260 -8.01 33.41 2.83
CA LEU A 260 -6.63 33.12 2.41
C LEU A 260 -5.58 33.94 3.20
N HIS A 261 -5.99 35.06 3.81
CA HIS A 261 -5.13 35.99 4.56
C HIS A 261 -5.40 36.00 6.08
N SER A 262 -6.36 35.23 6.58
CA SER A 262 -6.76 35.18 7.99
C SER A 262 -6.24 33.96 8.76
N GLY A 263 -5.19 33.29 8.23
CA GLY A 263 -4.33 32.43 9.04
C GLY A 263 -3.76 33.18 10.25
N PRO A 264 -3.38 32.49 11.34
CA PRO A 264 -3.19 33.09 12.66
C PRO A 264 -2.25 34.28 12.57
N ASP A 265 -2.73 35.44 13.02
CA ASP A 265 -1.94 36.64 13.21
C ASP A 265 -0.69 36.24 13.99
N LEU A 266 0.49 36.32 13.36
CA LEU A 266 1.80 36.19 14.03
C LEU A 266 2.07 37.37 14.98
N MET A 267 1.02 37.97 15.51
CA MET A 267 0.99 39.20 16.29
C MET A 267 -0.04 39.09 17.43
N ASN A 268 -0.11 37.94 18.11
CA ASN A 268 -0.55 37.83 19.51
C ASN A 268 -0.29 36.41 20.07
N GLU A 269 0.96 36.15 20.48
CA GLU A 269 1.39 35.68 21.81
C GLU A 269 2.92 35.41 21.83
#